data_AF-A0A962EKB7-F1
#
_entry.id   AF-A0A962EKB7-F1
#
_cell.length_a   1.000
_cell.length_b   1.000
_cell.length_c   1.000
_cell.angle_alpha   90.00
_cell.angle_beta   90.00
_cell.angle_gamma   90.00
#
_symmetry.space_group_name_H-M   'P 1'
#
loop_
_entity.id
_entity.type
_entity.pdbx_description
1 polymer ?
#
loop_
_entity_poly.entity_id
_entity_poly.type
_entity_poly.pdbx_seq_one_letter_code
_entity_poly.pdbx_strand_id
1 'polypeptide(L)'
;AAIAWPLRLFERDLLAELGYAADFSEDAEGMAIEAGARYRFEADSGFLKTSGPSGYSGAALLAMSQGSEPAAPQMRELRLLFRELISLHLRGETLRSWSLLAELGR
;
A
#
# COMPACT_ATOMS: atom_id res chain seq x y z
N ALA A 1 10.28 10.59 -10.23
CA ALA A 1 10.74 9.25 -9.80
C ALA A 1 11.44 9.30 -8.44
N ALA A 2 12.40 10.22 -8.22
CA ALA A 2 13.25 10.24 -7.02
C ALA A 2 12.54 10.20 -5.65
N ILE A 3 11.33 10.76 -5.51
CA ILE A 3 10.62 10.77 -4.22
C ILE A 3 9.58 9.65 -4.06
N ALA A 4 9.33 8.85 -5.10
CA ALA A 4 8.22 7.90 -5.08
C ALA A 4 8.37 6.86 -3.97
N TRP A 5 9.57 6.27 -3.83
CA TRP A 5 9.86 5.29 -2.81
C TRP A 5 9.92 5.88 -1.39
N PRO A 6 10.69 6.95 -1.12
CA PRO A 6 10.66 7.62 0.18
C PRO A 6 9.26 8.03 0.65
N LEU A 7 8.39 8.46 -0.28
CA LEU A 7 7.00 8.80 0.05
C LEU A 7 6.20 7.59 0.53
N ARG A 8 6.40 6.40 -0.06
CA ARG A 8 5.72 5.17 0.37
C ARG A 8 6.18 4.74 1.77
N LEU A 9 7.47 4.86 2.05
CA LEU A 9 8.00 4.62 3.40
C LEU A 9 7.41 5.59 4.42
N PHE A 10 7.39 6.88 4.09
CA PHE A 10 6.76 7.90 4.93
C PHE A 10 5.29 7.59 5.22
N GLU A 11 4.50 7.22 4.21
CA GLU A 11 3.07 6.90 4.40
C GLU A 11 2.87 5.63 5.24
N ARG A 12 3.71 4.61 5.07
CA ARG A 12 3.72 3.42 5.94
C ARG A 12 3.98 3.81 7.38
N ASP A 13 5.05 4.55 7.62
CA ASP A 13 5.47 4.92 8.96
C ASP A 13 4.42 5.85 9.61
N LEU A 14 3.84 6.78 8.85
CA LEU A 14 2.73 7.62 9.30
C LEU A 14 1.51 6.79 9.74
N LEU A 15 1.07 5.82 8.93
CA LEU A 15 -0.05 4.96 9.29
C LEU A 15 0.26 4.14 10.54
N ALA A 16 1.50 3.66 10.69
CA ALA A 16 1.92 2.91 11.87
C ALA A 16 1.87 3.78 13.15
N GLU A 17 2.39 5.01 13.10
CA GLU A 17 2.35 5.96 14.22
C GLU A 17 0.91 6.35 14.63
N LEU A 18 -0.03 6.30 13.68
CA LEU A 18 -1.45 6.54 13.95
C LEU A 18 -2.22 5.30 14.46
N GLY A 19 -1.56 4.14 14.58
CA GLY A 19 -2.17 2.89 15.01
C GLY A 19 -2.87 2.10 13.89
N TYR A 20 -2.57 2.40 12.64
CA TYR A 20 -3.15 1.80 11.43
C TYR A 20 -2.12 1.01 10.61
N ALA A 21 -1.12 0.42 11.29
CA ALA A 21 -0.12 -0.40 10.63
C ALA A 21 -0.77 -1.61 9.94
N ALA A 22 -0.38 -1.86 8.69
CA ALA A 22 -0.69 -3.11 7.99
C ALA A 22 0.52 -4.05 8.04
N ASP A 23 0.28 -5.35 8.18
CA ASP A 23 1.33 -6.37 8.02
C ASP A 23 1.51 -6.65 6.53
N PHE A 24 2.73 -6.47 6.02
CA PHE A 24 3.06 -6.70 4.60
C PHE A 24 3.76 -8.05 4.36
N SER A 25 4.01 -8.82 5.43
CA SER A 25 4.69 -10.11 5.41
C SER A 25 3.75 -11.30 5.58
N GLU A 26 2.61 -11.09 6.24
CA GLU A 26 1.58 -12.11 6.44
C GLU A 26 0.22 -11.63 5.90
N ASP A 27 -0.61 -12.58 5.48
CA ASP A 27 -1.99 -12.35 5.12
C ASP A 27 -2.92 -12.42 6.35
N ALA A 28 -4.21 -12.19 6.15
CA ALA A 28 -5.22 -12.17 7.20
C ALA A 28 -5.38 -13.50 7.95
N GLU A 29 -4.88 -14.60 7.40
CA GLU A 29 -4.89 -15.93 8.01
C GLU A 29 -3.57 -16.22 8.75
N GLY A 30 -2.62 -15.27 8.77
CA GLY A 30 -1.28 -15.44 9.33
C GLY A 30 -0.35 -16.25 8.42
N MET A 31 -0.70 -16.42 7.15
CA MET A 31 0.13 -17.12 6.18
C MET A 31 1.08 -16.13 5.51
N ALA A 32 2.33 -16.55 5.28
CA ALA A 32 3.31 -15.70 4.62
C ALA A 32 2.83 -15.26 3.22
N ILE A 33 3.03 -13.98 2.91
CA ILE A 33 2.71 -13.41 1.60
C ILE A 33 3.56 -14.10 0.52
N GLU A 34 2.91 -14.57 -0.53
CA GLU A 34 3.54 -15.22 -1.68
C GLU A 34 3.75 -14.21 -2.82
N ALA A 35 4.99 -14.09 -3.30
CA ALA A 35 5.35 -13.12 -4.34
C ALA A 35 4.51 -13.25 -5.63
N GLY A 36 4.13 -14.48 -6.00
CA GLY A 36 3.34 -14.80 -7.18
C GLY A 36 1.83 -14.67 -7.02
N ALA A 37 1.33 -14.40 -5.81
CA ALA A 37 -0.09 -14.28 -5.53
C ALA A 37 -0.59 -12.83 -5.60
N ARG A 38 -1.92 -12.66 -5.56
CA ARG A 38 -2.59 -11.36 -5.50
C ARG A 38 -3.37 -11.25 -4.19
N TYR A 39 -3.44 -10.05 -3.65
CA TYR A 39 -4.06 -9.76 -2.37
C TYR A 39 -4.94 -8.52 -2.47
N ARG A 40 -6.13 -8.55 -1.86
CA ARG A 40 -6.91 -7.33 -1.61
C ARG A 40 -6.74 -6.91 -0.15
N PHE A 41 -6.85 -5.63 0.13
CA PHE A 41 -6.81 -5.14 1.50
C PHE A 41 -8.22 -4.98 2.06
N GLU A 42 -8.45 -5.46 3.26
CA GLU A 42 -9.67 -5.21 4.04
C GLU A 42 -9.28 -4.56 5.37
N ALA A 43 -9.96 -3.49 5.76
CA ALA A 43 -9.58 -2.70 6.94
C ALA A 43 -9.54 -3.52 8.24
N ASP A 44 -10.47 -4.47 8.41
CA ASP A 44 -10.61 -5.25 9.63
C ASP A 44 -9.75 -6.52 9.66
N SER A 45 -9.23 -6.95 8.51
CA SER A 45 -8.57 -8.26 8.37
C SER A 45 -7.15 -8.18 7.80
N GLY A 46 -6.76 -7.09 7.14
CA GLY A 46 -5.49 -6.99 6.43
C GLY A 46 -5.58 -7.55 5.00
N PHE A 47 -4.52 -8.23 4.55
CA PHE A 47 -4.45 -8.72 3.19
C PHE A 47 -5.16 -10.08 3.04
N LEU A 48 -6.12 -10.16 2.13
CA LEU A 48 -6.77 -11.43 1.76
C LEU A 48 -6.27 -11.89 0.40
N LYS A 49 -5.76 -13.12 0.33
CA LYS A 49 -5.35 -13.75 -0.93
C LYS A 49 -6.56 -13.85 -1.87
N THR A 50 -6.36 -13.53 -3.14
CA THR A 50 -7.41 -13.57 -4.17
C THR A 50 -7.06 -14.59 -5.25
N SER A 51 -8.09 -15.24 -5.81
CA SER A 51 -7.94 -16.21 -6.91
C SER A 51 -7.89 -15.56 -8.30
N GLY A 52 -8.00 -14.22 -8.38
CA GLY A 52 -8.12 -13.47 -9.63
C GLY A 52 -6.97 -12.49 -9.86
N PRO A 53 -6.94 -11.79 -11.01
CA PRO A 53 -5.88 -10.82 -11.31
C PRO A 53 -6.00 -9.51 -10.51
N SER A 54 -7.12 -9.29 -9.82
CA SER A 54 -7.38 -8.08 -9.03
C SER A 54 -6.58 -8.05 -7.73
N GLY A 55 -6.40 -6.84 -7.18
CA GLY A 55 -5.64 -6.60 -5.95
C GLY A 55 -4.21 -6.15 -6.22
N TYR A 56 -3.34 -6.35 -5.25
CA TYR A 56 -1.92 -6.00 -5.23
C TYR A 56 -1.07 -7.28 -5.32
N SER A 57 0.07 -7.23 -5.99
CA SER A 57 0.98 -8.39 -6.02
C SER A 57 1.62 -8.61 -4.66
N GLY A 58 1.79 -9.87 -4.28
CA GLY A 58 2.62 -10.21 -3.13
C GLY A 58 4.05 -9.68 -3.28
N ALA A 59 4.58 -9.62 -4.51
CA ALA A 59 5.88 -8.99 -4.77
C ALA A 59 5.94 -7.51 -4.34
N ALA A 60 4.87 -6.73 -4.54
CA ALA A 60 4.81 -5.35 -4.06
C ALA A 60 4.77 -5.28 -2.53
N LEU A 61 3.95 -6.13 -1.90
CA LEU A 61 3.82 -6.19 -0.44
C LEU A 61 5.14 -6.60 0.23
N LEU A 62 5.78 -7.65 -0.27
CA LEU A 62 7.07 -8.13 0.24
C LEU A 62 8.18 -7.07 0.08
N ALA A 63 8.19 -6.32 -1.02
CA ALA A 63 9.14 -5.21 -1.17
C ALA A 63 8.92 -4.13 -0.09
N MET A 64 7.66 -3.83 0.25
CA MET A 64 7.34 -2.91 1.34
C MET A 64 7.76 -3.46 2.71
N SER A 65 7.50 -4.74 2.98
CA SER A 65 7.95 -5.43 4.20
C SER A 65 9.47 -5.38 4.35
N GLN A 66 10.20 -5.63 3.26
CA GLN A 66 11.67 -5.67 3.25
C GLN A 66 12.32 -4.28 3.22
N GLY A 67 11.55 -3.21 3.00
CA GLY A 67 12.10 -1.87 2.82
C GLY A 67 12.98 -1.75 1.56
N SER A 68 12.73 -2.55 0.52
CA SER A 68 13.44 -2.51 -0.75
C SER A 68 12.62 -1.79 -1.82
N GLU A 69 13.26 -0.91 -2.60
CA GLU A 69 12.56 -0.20 -3.68
C GLU A 69 12.16 -1.20 -4.78
N PRO A 70 10.85 -1.37 -5.06
CA PRO A 70 10.42 -2.33 -6.06
C PRO A 70 10.51 -1.77 -7.49
N ALA A 71 10.36 -2.66 -8.47
CA ALA A 71 10.25 -2.26 -9.87
C ALA A 71 9.00 -1.38 -10.12
N ALA A 72 9.03 -0.65 -11.24
CA ALA A 72 8.01 0.35 -11.57
C ALA A 72 6.53 -0.15 -11.53
N PRO A 73 6.19 -1.40 -11.95
CA PRO A 73 4.83 -1.90 -11.82
C PRO A 73 4.37 -2.02 -10.37
N GLN A 74 5.19 -2.62 -9.51
CA GLN A 74 4.91 -2.79 -8.08
C GLN A 74 4.90 -1.45 -7.34
N MET A 75 5.74 -0.49 -7.74
CA MET A 75 5.67 0.88 -7.20
C MET A 75 4.32 1.56 -7.49
N ARG A 76 3.72 1.30 -8.66
CA ARG A 76 2.37 1.80 -8.99
C ARG A 76 1.31 1.12 -8.11
N GLU A 77 1.45 -0.17 -7.85
CA GLU A 77 0.57 -0.91 -6.95
C GLU A 77 0.64 -0.35 -5.53
N LEU A 78 1.84 -0.14 -4.98
CA LEU A 78 2.00 0.47 -3.66
C LEU A 78 1.37 1.87 -3.58
N ARG A 79 1.50 2.69 -4.62
CA ARG A 79 0.85 4.01 -4.66
C ARG A 79 -0.68 3.90 -4.53
N LEU A 80 -1.29 2.93 -5.21
CA LEU A 80 -2.72 2.70 -5.14
C LEU A 80 -3.14 2.17 -3.76
N LEU A 81 -2.36 1.24 -3.21
CA LEU A 81 -2.58 0.69 -1.88
C LEU A 81 -2.53 1.75 -0.79
N PHE A 82 -1.48 2.56 -0.71
CA PHE A 82 -1.42 3.63 0.31
C PHE A 82 -2.50 4.68 0.11
N ARG A 83 -2.92 4.90 -1.13
CA ARG A 83 -4.06 5.77 -1.39
C ARG A 83 -5.35 5.19 -0.82
N GLU A 84 -5.59 3.90 -0.98
CA GLU A 84 -6.71 3.19 -0.36
C GLU A 84 -6.62 3.25 1.17
N LEU A 85 -5.49 2.84 1.75
CA LEU A 85 -5.24 2.85 3.19
C LEU A 85 -5.51 4.22 3.80
N ILE A 86 -4.96 5.30 3.24
CA ILE A 86 -5.14 6.63 3.80
C ILE A 86 -6.60 7.10 3.65
N SER A 87 -7.26 6.78 2.53
CA SER A 87 -8.66 7.19 2.29
C SER A 87 -9.63 6.59 3.31
N LEU A 88 -9.38 5.35 3.77
CA LEU A 88 -10.17 4.70 4.83
C LEU A 88 -10.20 5.52 6.12
N HIS A 89 -9.13 6.27 6.41
CA HIS A 89 -8.97 7.01 7.65
C HIS A 89 -9.44 8.46 7.59
N LEU A 90 -9.79 8.97 6.40
CA LEU A 90 -10.17 10.37 6.21
C LEU A 90 -11.67 10.63 6.27
N ARG A 91 -12.50 9.64 6.63
CA ARG A 91 -13.95 9.79 6.81
C ARG A 91 -14.67 10.53 5.65
N GLY A 92 -14.18 10.36 4.42
CA GLY A 92 -14.74 11.00 3.22
C GLY A 92 -14.13 12.36 2.84
N GLU A 93 -13.15 12.88 3.59
CA GLU A 93 -12.36 14.04 3.16
C GLU A 93 -11.21 13.63 2.23
N THR A 94 -10.93 14.43 1.22
CA THR A 94 -9.78 14.22 0.35
C THR A 94 -8.51 14.76 1.01
N LEU A 95 -7.40 14.03 0.93
CA LEU A 95 -6.11 14.59 1.36
C LEU A 95 -5.80 15.85 0.56
N ARG A 96 -5.67 16.99 1.26
CA ARG A 96 -5.20 18.24 0.65
C ARG A 96 -3.84 18.06 -0.04
N SER A 97 -2.96 17.20 0.50
CA SER A 97 -1.66 16.86 -0.11
C SER A 97 -1.78 16.20 -1.49
N TRP A 98 -2.84 15.44 -1.77
CA TRP A 98 -3.04 14.81 -3.08
C TRP A 98 -3.69 15.76 -4.09
N SER A 99 -4.56 16.66 -3.63
CA SER A 99 -5.06 17.76 -4.46
C SER A 99 -3.90 18.61 -4.97
N LEU A 100 -2.92 18.92 -4.10
CA LEU A 100 -1.72 19.66 -4.47
C LEU A 100 -0.84 18.91 -5.49
N LEU A 101 -0.64 17.60 -5.30
CA LEU A 101 0.13 16.78 -6.26
C LEU A 101 -0.56 16.67 -7.63
N ALA A 102 -1.89 16.67 -7.68
CA ALA A 102 -2.65 16.69 -8.93
C ALA A 102 -2.57 18.06 -9.64
N GLU A 103 -2.46 19.16 -8.88
CA GLU A 103 -2.24 20.49 -9.42
C GLU A 103 -0.84 20.68 -10.00
N LEU A 104 0.19 20.10 -9.35
CA LEU A 104 1.58 20.17 -9.80
C LEU A 104 1.90 19.31 -11.03
N GLY A 105 1.03 18.36 -11.37
CA GLY A 105 1.15 17.49 -12.53
C GLY A 105 0.46 18.01 -13.80
N ARG A 106 -0.08 19.23 -13.78
CA ARG A 106 -0.63 19.94 -14.95
C ARG A 106 0.39 20.85 -15.59
#